data_AF-A0A2H0I9Q6-F1
#
_entry.id   AF-A0A2H0I9Q6-F1
#
_cell.length_a   1.000
_cell.length_b   1.000
_cell.length_c   1.000
_cell.angle_alpha   90.00
_cell.angle_beta   90.00
_cell.angle_gamma   90.00
#
_symmetry.space_group_name_H-M   'P 1'
#
loop_
_entity.id
_entity.type
_entity.pdbx_description
1 polymer ?
#
loop_
_entity_poly.entity_id
_entity_poly.type
_entity_poly.pdbx_seq_one_letter_code
_entity_poly.pdbx_strand_id
1 'polypeptide(L)'
;MYFRGFVEVYASRYFIRWAKKERLSIEQLGSLSKAFLESACVSLGSGLFKARVPKAGNGKRGGYRFLFVASDVACFLVFAFGKNEMANVNPDALKVLKLLAKDLLALNPDEIDRAVRLGKLRKLSSW
;
A
#
# COMPACT_ATOMS: atom_id res chain seq x y z
N MET A 1 7.29 8.88 -10.70
CA MET A 1 6.17 9.70 -10.16
C MET A 1 6.41 9.80 -8.66
N TYR A 2 6.45 11.01 -8.12
CA TYR A 2 6.68 11.28 -6.70
C TYR A 2 5.45 12.02 -6.17
N PHE A 3 4.86 11.53 -5.08
CA PHE A 3 3.70 12.16 -4.45
C PHE A 3 4.21 13.17 -3.43
N ARG A 4 4.15 14.47 -3.75
CA ARG A 4 4.77 15.57 -2.97
C ARG A 4 3.76 16.46 -2.20
N GLY A 5 2.48 16.11 -2.23
CA GLY A 5 1.42 16.83 -1.52
C GLY A 5 1.04 16.18 -0.19
N PHE A 6 0.02 16.75 0.47
CA PHE A 6 -0.56 16.11 1.64
C PHE A 6 -1.23 14.79 1.23
N VAL A 7 -0.73 13.66 1.73
CA VAL A 7 -1.25 12.33 1.37
C VAL A 7 -1.67 11.60 2.63
N GLU A 8 -2.95 11.29 2.70
CA GLU A 8 -3.46 10.41 3.75
C GLU A 8 -3.19 8.95 3.40
N VAL A 9 -2.62 8.20 4.34
CA VAL A 9 -2.28 6.79 4.12
C VAL A 9 -3.20 5.87 4.88
N TYR A 10 -3.75 4.94 4.13
CA TYR A 10 -4.66 3.91 4.58
C TYR A 10 -4.12 2.54 4.24
N ALA A 11 -4.49 1.53 5.03
CA ALA A 11 -4.17 0.14 4.76
C ALA A 11 -5.40 -0.74 4.78
N SER A 12 -5.48 -1.68 3.85
CA SER A 12 -6.52 -2.70 3.82
C SER A 12 -6.38 -3.67 5.00
N ARG A 13 -7.47 -4.37 5.35
CA ARG A 13 -7.41 -5.47 6.34
C ARG A 13 -6.37 -6.54 6.00
N TYR A 14 -6.19 -6.85 4.72
CA TYR A 14 -5.21 -7.85 4.29
C TYR A 14 -3.78 -7.37 4.54
N PHE A 15 -3.52 -6.10 4.21
CA PHE A 15 -2.23 -5.48 4.47
C PHE A 15 -1.92 -5.44 5.97
N ILE A 16 -2.89 -5.02 6.80
CA ILE A 16 -2.72 -5.00 8.27
C ILE A 16 -2.46 -6.41 8.84
N ARG A 17 -3.17 -7.43 8.34
CA ARG A 17 -2.92 -8.82 8.76
C ARG A 17 -1.52 -9.29 8.40
N TRP A 18 -1.04 -8.96 7.20
CA TRP A 18 0.32 -9.25 6.78
C TRP A 18 1.34 -8.51 7.66
N ALA A 19 1.16 -7.21 7.89
CA ALA A 19 2.06 -6.41 8.70
C ALA A 19 2.19 -6.92 10.14
N LYS A 20 1.08 -7.41 10.72
CA LYS A 20 1.09 -8.08 12.03
C LYS A 20 1.95 -9.35 12.03
N LYS A 21 1.90 -10.17 10.97
CA LYS A 21 2.76 -11.36 10.84
C LYS A 21 4.25 -10.98 10.75
N GLU A 22 4.55 -9.90 10.05
CA GLU A 22 5.90 -9.33 9.95
C GLU A 22 6.33 -8.51 11.18
N ARG A 23 5.45 -8.40 12.20
CA ARG A 23 5.68 -7.62 13.43
C ARG A 23 6.02 -6.14 13.16
N LEU A 24 5.37 -5.56 12.14
CA LEU A 24 5.48 -4.14 11.81
C LEU A 24 4.41 -3.33 12.53
N SER A 25 4.83 -2.29 13.25
CA SER A 25 3.93 -1.34 13.92
C SER A 25 3.29 -0.37 12.92
N ILE A 26 2.22 0.31 13.34
CA ILE A 26 1.53 1.31 12.49
C ILE A 26 2.48 2.46 12.14
N GLU A 27 3.28 2.90 13.12
CA GLU A 27 4.26 3.97 12.97
C GLU A 27 5.34 3.57 11.95
N GLN A 28 5.84 2.33 12.03
CA GLN A 28 6.78 1.80 11.05
C GLN A 28 6.18 1.75 9.65
N LEU A 29 4.92 1.32 9.52
CA LEU A 29 4.23 1.32 8.21
C LEU A 29 4.06 2.73 7.65
N GLY A 30 3.71 3.71 8.49
CA GLY A 30 3.63 5.12 8.12
C GLY A 30 4.98 5.62 7.58
N SER A 31 6.07 5.41 8.32
CA SER A 31 7.42 5.81 7.88
C SER A 31 7.86 5.12 6.59
N LEU A 32 7.61 3.81 6.46
CA LEU A 32 7.91 3.07 5.23
C LEU A 32 7.11 3.59 4.04
N SER A 33 5.84 3.97 4.27
CA SER A 33 4.97 4.48 3.22
C SER A 33 5.42 5.81 2.66
N LYS A 34 5.85 6.73 3.52
CA LYS A 34 6.48 7.98 3.10
C LYS A 34 7.73 7.70 2.24
N ALA A 35 8.62 6.85 2.73
CA ALA A 35 9.88 6.55 2.03
C ALA A 35 9.65 5.99 0.62
N PHE A 36 8.69 5.08 0.42
CA PHE A 36 8.49 4.52 -0.91
C PHE A 36 7.70 5.42 -1.86
N LEU A 37 6.79 6.27 -1.35
CA LEU A 37 6.05 7.26 -2.15
C LEU A 37 6.95 8.40 -2.66
N GLU A 38 8.05 8.65 -1.94
CA GLU A 38 9.15 9.54 -2.32
C GLU A 38 10.23 8.84 -3.15
N SER A 39 10.09 7.53 -3.42
CA SER A 39 11.08 6.73 -4.17
C SER A 39 10.52 6.19 -5.51
N ALA A 40 11.36 5.45 -6.24
CA ALA A 40 10.94 4.82 -7.48
C ALA A 40 9.94 3.67 -7.24
N CYS A 41 8.67 3.91 -7.59
CA CYS A 41 7.64 2.89 -7.74
C CYS A 41 7.38 2.57 -9.23
N VAL A 42 6.85 1.38 -9.48
CA VAL A 42 6.48 0.94 -10.83
C VAL A 42 4.96 0.93 -10.96
N SER A 43 4.43 1.65 -11.94
CA SER A 43 3.00 1.58 -12.28
C SER A 43 2.67 0.22 -12.87
N LEU A 44 1.58 -0.38 -12.40
CA LEU A 44 0.96 -1.57 -12.98
C LEU A 44 -0.27 -1.20 -13.83
N GLY A 45 -0.61 0.09 -13.92
CA GLY A 45 -1.79 0.65 -14.60
C GLY A 45 -3.01 0.79 -13.68
N SER A 46 -3.98 1.63 -14.09
CA SER A 46 -5.22 1.92 -13.34
C SER A 46 -4.98 2.50 -11.93
N GLY A 47 -3.91 3.27 -11.76
CA GLY A 47 -3.50 3.85 -10.47
C GLY A 47 -3.00 2.82 -9.44
N LEU A 48 -2.78 1.57 -9.86
CA LEU A 48 -2.11 0.55 -9.07
C LEU A 48 -0.59 0.66 -9.27
N PHE A 49 0.15 0.65 -8.18
CA PHE A 49 1.60 0.76 -8.15
C PHE A 49 2.24 -0.37 -7.35
N LYS A 50 3.51 -0.62 -7.62
CA LYS A 50 4.35 -1.57 -6.92
C LYS A 50 5.62 -0.90 -6.43
N ALA A 51 5.90 -0.99 -5.14
CA ALA A 51 7.14 -0.53 -4.52
C ALA A 51 7.97 -1.69 -3.97
N ARG A 52 9.30 -1.52 -4.00
CA ARG A 52 10.26 -2.41 -3.33
C ARG A 52 10.73 -1.71 -2.07
N VAL A 53 10.38 -2.25 -0.91
CA VAL A 53 10.68 -1.64 0.39
C VAL A 53 11.77 -2.46 1.07
N PRO A 54 12.95 -1.88 1.39
CA PRO A 54 13.97 -2.60 2.13
C PRO A 54 13.49 -2.90 3.56
N LYS A 55 13.81 -4.09 4.06
CA LYS A 55 13.56 -4.46 5.45
C LYS A 55 14.66 -3.84 6.32
N ALA A 56 14.28 -3.13 7.38
CA ALA A 56 15.24 -2.60 8.34
C ALA A 56 15.84 -3.75 9.18
N GLY A 57 17.17 -3.78 9.32
CA GLY A 57 17.85 -4.58 10.36
C GLY A 57 18.22 -6.03 10.05
N ASN A 58 18.23 -6.51 8.80
CA ASN A 58 18.82 -7.82 8.48
C ASN A 58 19.51 -7.80 7.10
N GLY A 59 20.79 -8.19 7.05
CA GLY A 59 21.67 -8.05 5.89
C GLY A 59 21.09 -8.61 4.58
N LYS A 60 21.36 -7.90 3.47
CA LYS A 60 21.21 -8.18 2.02
C LYS A 60 20.13 -9.14 1.46
N ARG A 61 19.22 -9.75 2.22
CA ARG A 61 18.23 -10.71 1.72
C ARG A 61 16.89 -10.58 2.46
N GLY A 62 15.94 -9.82 1.89
CA GLY A 62 14.53 -9.92 2.29
C GLY A 62 13.74 -8.60 2.34
N GLY A 63 13.73 -7.81 1.27
CA GLY A 63 12.82 -6.67 1.16
C GLY A 63 11.38 -7.08 0.88
N TYR A 64 10.44 -6.17 1.14
CA TYR A 64 9.02 -6.33 0.86
C TYR A 64 8.65 -5.82 -0.52
N ARG A 65 7.59 -6.38 -1.09
CA ARG A 65 6.91 -5.79 -2.24
C ARG A 65 5.53 -5.32 -1.80
N PHE A 66 5.29 -4.02 -1.90
CA PHE A 66 4.00 -3.43 -1.58
C PHE A 66 3.24 -3.16 -2.87
N LEU A 67 1.96 -3.52 -2.87
CA LEU A 67 0.98 -3.14 -3.88
C LEU A 67 0.08 -2.10 -3.25
N PHE A 68 0.04 -0.93 -3.86
CA PHE A 68 -0.69 0.21 -3.34
C PHE A 68 -1.37 0.97 -4.47
N VAL A 69 -2.42 1.68 -4.11
CA VAL A 69 -3.18 2.56 -5.00
C VAL A 69 -2.96 3.97 -4.50
N ALA A 70 -2.60 4.90 -5.38
CA ALA A 70 -2.30 6.26 -4.97
C ALA A 70 -2.91 7.27 -5.92
N SER A 71 -3.49 8.31 -5.33
CA SER A 71 -3.86 9.57 -5.96
C SER A 71 -3.02 10.70 -5.39
N ASP A 72 -3.34 11.93 -5.77
CA ASP A 72 -2.83 13.16 -5.18
C ASP A 72 -3.23 13.35 -3.71
N VAL A 73 -4.38 12.81 -3.28
CA VAL A 73 -4.94 13.01 -1.93
C VAL A 73 -4.74 11.81 -0.99
N ALA A 74 -4.72 10.60 -1.52
CA ALA A 74 -4.73 9.39 -0.69
C ALA A 74 -3.85 8.27 -1.25
N CYS A 75 -3.27 7.49 -0.35
CA CYS A 75 -2.58 6.25 -0.65
C CYS A 75 -3.21 5.08 0.12
N PHE A 76 -3.59 4.03 -0.59
CA PHE A 76 -4.16 2.81 -0.05
C PHE A 76 -3.16 1.66 -0.20
N LEU A 77 -2.60 1.19 0.90
CA LEU A 77 -1.80 -0.03 0.96
C LEU A 77 -2.72 -1.25 0.86
N VAL A 78 -2.71 -1.92 -0.29
CA VAL A 78 -3.68 -2.99 -0.59
C VAL A 78 -3.14 -4.36 -0.16
N PHE A 79 -1.93 -4.71 -0.60
CA PHE A 79 -1.27 -5.98 -0.29
C PHE A 79 0.24 -5.82 -0.13
N ALA A 80 0.85 -6.74 0.60
CA ALA A 80 2.30 -6.87 0.72
C ALA A 80 2.71 -8.33 0.84
N PHE A 81 3.95 -8.63 0.43
CA PHE A 81 4.53 -9.96 0.49
C PHE A 81 6.07 -9.91 0.49
N GLY A 82 6.70 -10.96 1.02
CA GLY A 82 8.16 -11.09 1.06
C GLY A 82 8.80 -11.35 -0.30
N LYS A 83 10.13 -11.21 -0.39
CA LYS A 83 10.91 -11.34 -1.64
C LYS A 83 10.70 -12.66 -2.40
N ASN A 84 10.21 -13.71 -1.75
CA ASN A 84 10.06 -15.07 -2.32
C ASN A 84 8.63 -15.65 -2.24
N GLU A 85 7.65 -14.91 -1.72
CA GLU A 85 6.28 -15.43 -1.55
C GLU A 85 5.42 -15.28 -2.81
N MET A 86 5.76 -14.33 -3.68
CA MET A 86 5.07 -14.13 -4.96
C MET A 86 6.04 -13.45 -5.92
N ALA A 87 6.59 -14.18 -6.88
CA ALA A 87 7.52 -13.60 -7.85
C ALA A 87 6.81 -12.62 -8.79
N ASN A 88 5.58 -12.96 -9.20
CA ASN A 88 4.72 -12.19 -10.10
C ASN A 88 3.26 -12.25 -9.65
N VAL A 89 2.54 -11.14 -9.79
CA VAL A 89 1.07 -11.12 -9.67
C VAL A 89 0.53 -11.77 -10.95
N ASN A 90 -0.20 -12.89 -10.84
CA ASN A 90 -0.83 -13.54 -11.99
C ASN A 90 -1.76 -12.54 -12.72
N PRO A 91 -1.80 -12.51 -14.08
CA PRO A 91 -2.73 -11.70 -14.87
C PRO A 91 -4.16 -11.58 -14.33
N ASP A 92 -4.77 -12.67 -13.85
CA ASP A 92 -6.15 -12.60 -13.36
C ASP A 92 -6.25 -11.90 -12.00
N ALA A 93 -5.30 -12.14 -11.10
CA ALA A 93 -5.18 -11.37 -9.87
C ALA A 93 -4.92 -9.89 -10.15
N LEU A 94 -4.13 -9.58 -11.19
CA LEU A 94 -3.87 -8.20 -11.60
C LEU A 94 -5.14 -7.51 -12.12
N LYS A 95 -6.01 -8.20 -12.86
CA LYS A 95 -7.31 -7.63 -13.30
C LYS A 95 -8.18 -7.26 -12.10
N VAL A 96 -8.28 -8.14 -11.11
CA VAL A 96 -9.05 -7.89 -9.87
C VAL A 96 -8.45 -6.71 -9.09
N LEU A 97 -7.12 -6.66 -8.96
CA LEU A 97 -6.44 -5.55 -8.28
C LEU A 97 -6.63 -4.21 -9.00
N LYS A 98 -6.70 -4.21 -10.33
CA LYS A 98 -6.99 -2.99 -11.11
C LYS A 98 -8.44 -2.53 -10.94
N LEU A 99 -9.40 -3.45 -10.83
CA LEU A 99 -10.78 -3.09 -10.51
C LEU A 99 -10.87 -2.47 -9.11
N LEU A 100 -10.27 -3.13 -8.12
CA LEU A 100 -10.18 -2.59 -6.76
C LEU A 100 -9.47 -1.22 -6.73
N ALA A 101 -8.44 -1.02 -7.55
CA ALA A 101 -7.76 0.27 -7.64
C ALA A 101 -8.70 1.38 -8.15
N LYS A 102 -9.51 1.10 -9.17
CA LYS A 102 -10.52 2.05 -9.64
C LYS A 102 -11.56 2.36 -8.58
N ASP A 103 -12.05 1.33 -7.88
CA ASP A 103 -13.03 1.52 -6.80
C ASP A 103 -12.45 2.38 -5.67
N LEU A 104 -11.20 2.14 -5.27
CA LEU A 104 -10.52 2.91 -4.23
C LEU A 104 -10.28 4.37 -4.65
N LEU A 105 -9.93 4.62 -5.92
CA LEU A 105 -9.74 5.97 -6.45
C LEU A 105 -11.05 6.74 -6.61
N ALA A 106 -12.19 6.05 -6.71
CA ALA A 106 -13.50 6.65 -6.82
C ALA A 106 -14.10 7.03 -5.45
N LEU A 107 -13.51 6.59 -4.34
CA LEU A 107 -14.01 6.89 -3.01
C LEU A 107 -13.87 8.38 -2.70
N ASN A 108 -14.95 8.98 -2.20
CA ASN A 108 -14.90 10.31 -1.61
C ASN A 108 -14.47 10.25 -0.12
N PRO A 109 -14.16 11.40 0.53
CA PRO A 109 -13.72 11.43 1.93
C PRO A 109 -14.70 10.75 2.91
N ASP A 110 -16.00 10.95 2.76
CA ASP A 110 -17.02 10.35 3.65
C ASP A 110 -17.06 8.82 3.52
N GLU A 111 -16.85 8.31 2.31
CA GLU A 111 -16.77 6.87 2.04
C GLU A 111 -15.49 6.25 2.60
N ILE A 112 -14.36 6.98 2.53
CA ILE A 112 -13.10 6.58 3.17
C ILE A 112 -13.30 6.50 4.70
N ASP A 113 -13.88 7.54 5.31
CA ASP A 113 -14.16 7.58 6.74
C ASP A 113 -15.12 6.48 7.17
N ARG A 114 -16.15 6.19 6.36
CA ARG A 114 -17.03 5.05 6.57
C ARG A 114 -16.27 3.73 6.50
N ALA A 115 -15.38 3.56 5.52
CA ALA A 115 -14.57 2.36 5.39
C ALA A 115 -13.60 2.18 6.57
N VAL A 116 -13.08 3.27 7.13
CA VAL A 116 -12.27 3.26 8.36
C VAL A 116 -13.11 2.85 9.57
N ARG A 117 -14.29 3.45 9.77
CA ARG A 117 -15.20 3.10 10.87
C ARG A 117 -15.66 1.64 10.82
N LEU A 118 -15.93 1.12 9.62
CA LEU A 118 -16.28 -0.28 9.39
C LEU A 118 -15.07 -1.24 9.48
N GLY A 119 -13.86 -0.73 9.75
CA GLY A 119 -12.64 -1.50 9.85
C GLY A 119 -12.17 -2.12 8.52
N LYS A 120 -12.72 -1.69 7.38
CA LYS A 120 -12.28 -2.12 6.04
C LYS A 120 -10.91 -1.51 5.68
N LEU A 121 -10.72 -0.25 6.10
CA LEU A 121 -9.46 0.47 6.02
C LEU A 121 -8.95 0.83 7.42
N ARG A 122 -7.64 1.01 7.53
CA ARG A 122 -6.98 1.52 8.73
C ARG A 122 -6.13 2.72 8.35
N LYS A 123 -6.42 3.89 8.92
CA LYS A 123 -5.56 5.07 8.80
C LYS A 123 -4.21 4.79 9.46
N LEU A 124 -3.11 5.10 8.77
CA LEU A 124 -1.75 4.91 9.24
C LEU A 124 -1.08 6.24 9.58
N SER A 125 -1.22 7.22 8.71
CA SER A 125 -0.53 8.51 8.81
C SER A 125 -1.16 9.54 7.89
N SER A 126 -0.87 10.81 8.18
CA SER A 126 -1.11 11.96 7.32
C SER A 126 0.16 12.80 7.35
N TRP A 127 0.57 13.31 6.21
CA TRP A 127 1.65 14.28 6.05
C TRP A 127 1.33 15.16 4.86
#